data_AF-A0A8X6R163-F1
#
_entry.id   AF-A0A8X6R163-F1
#
_cell.length_a   1.000
_cell.length_b   1.000
_cell.length_c   1.000
_cell.angle_alpha   90.00
_cell.angle_beta   90.00
_cell.angle_gamma   90.00
#
_symmetry.space_group_name_H-M   'P 1'
#
loop_
_entity.id
_entity.type
_entity.pdbx_description
1 polymer ?
#
loop_
_entity_poly.entity_id
_entity_poly.type
_entity_poly.pdbx_seq_one_letter_code
_entity_poly.pdbx_strand_id
1 'polypeptide(L)'
;MVYGKSLKLAGEFFQEPKTKLEPDTFTSELRKQMEKLKPVKNRCKRKQNIFFHKDLKLCSHVFVRVDRVKKALESPYEGPFPLVARNDKYYTLKIKGKDINVSVDRLKKAYLLDSGEDDF
;
A
#
# COMPACT_ATOMS: atom_id res chain seq x y z
N MET A 1 -44.69 -18.18 38.58
CA MET A 1 -44.72 -19.13 37.44
C MET A 1 -44.25 -18.37 36.21
N VAL A 2 -43.04 -18.63 35.71
CA VAL A 2 -42.38 -17.78 34.69
C VAL A 2 -42.46 -18.48 33.33
N TYR A 3 -43.36 -17.92 32.50
CA TYR A 3 -43.54 -17.98 31.05
C TYR A 3 -43.22 -19.27 30.28
N GLY A 4 -44.28 -19.90 29.74
CA GLY A 4 -44.25 -21.10 28.90
C GLY A 4 -43.71 -20.91 27.48
N LYS A 5 -42.46 -20.47 27.34
CA LYS A 5 -41.70 -20.55 26.08
C LYS A 5 -40.32 -21.14 26.33
N SER A 6 -39.90 -22.02 25.40
CA SER A 6 -38.59 -22.67 25.45
C SER A 6 -37.45 -21.65 25.41
N LEU A 7 -36.47 -21.80 26.30
CA LEU A 7 -35.23 -21.01 26.32
C LEU A 7 -34.40 -21.33 25.06
N LYS A 8 -33.98 -20.30 24.32
CA LYS A 8 -33.19 -20.45 23.08
C LYS A 8 -31.80 -19.83 23.21
N LEU A 9 -30.84 -20.40 22.48
CA LEU A 9 -29.45 -19.98 22.49
C LEU A 9 -29.27 -18.67 21.69
N ALA A 10 -28.30 -17.84 22.10
CA ALA A 10 -27.93 -16.67 21.35
C ALA A 10 -27.46 -17.07 19.93
N GLY A 11 -28.16 -16.60 18.90
CA GLY A 11 -27.87 -16.91 17.49
C GLY A 11 -28.88 -17.83 16.80
N GLU A 12 -29.87 -18.36 17.53
CA GLU A 12 -30.96 -19.13 16.91
C GLU A 12 -31.95 -18.19 16.22
N PHE A 13 -32.19 -18.38 14.91
CA PHE A 13 -33.10 -17.52 14.16
C PHE A 13 -34.56 -17.70 14.61
N PHE A 14 -35.27 -16.58 14.75
CA PHE A 14 -36.63 -16.51 15.33
C PHE A 14 -37.75 -17.09 14.45
N GLN A 15 -37.45 -17.51 13.22
CA GLN A 15 -38.43 -18.05 12.28
C GLN A 15 -38.00 -19.44 11.83
N GLU A 16 -38.88 -20.42 12.04
CA GLU A 16 -38.78 -21.68 11.31
C GLU A 16 -38.87 -21.37 9.81
N PRO A 17 -37.97 -21.93 8.98
CA PRO A 17 -38.01 -21.68 7.55
C PRO A 17 -39.38 -22.14 7.01
N LYS A 18 -40.12 -21.20 6.41
CA LYS A 18 -41.46 -21.45 5.84
C LYS A 18 -41.47 -22.54 4.77
N THR A 19 -40.30 -22.82 4.21
CA THR A 19 -40.05 -23.85 3.20
C THR A 19 -38.85 -24.69 3.64
N LYS A 20 -39.06 -26.00 3.80
CA LYS A 20 -37.98 -26.99 3.89
C LYS A 20 -37.42 -27.16 2.48
N LEU A 21 -36.53 -26.26 2.07
CA LEU A 21 -35.79 -26.42 0.83
C LEU A 21 -34.69 -27.47 1.08
N GLU A 22 -34.52 -28.38 0.12
CA GLU A 22 -33.35 -29.26 0.09
C GLU A 22 -32.07 -28.40 0.13
N PRO A 23 -31.08 -28.75 0.97
CA PRO A 23 -29.90 -27.90 1.20
C PRO A 23 -29.12 -27.61 -0.09
N ASP A 24 -29.11 -28.55 -1.04
CA ASP A 24 -28.44 -28.40 -2.32
C ASP A 24 -29.11 -27.36 -3.23
N THR A 25 -30.45 -27.26 -3.21
CA THR A 25 -31.16 -26.26 -4.01
C THR A 25 -30.95 -24.86 -3.42
N PHE A 26 -31.01 -24.73 -2.10
CA PHE A 26 -30.77 -23.46 -1.41
C PHE A 26 -29.35 -22.91 -1.66
N THR A 27 -28.33 -23.75 -1.55
CA THR A 27 -26.94 -23.33 -1.78
C THR A 27 -26.69 -22.93 -3.24
N SER A 28 -27.32 -23.63 -4.20
CA SER A 28 -27.23 -23.28 -5.62
C SER A 28 -27.88 -21.93 -5.94
N GLU A 29 -29.03 -21.63 -5.33
CA GLU A 29 -29.73 -20.35 -5.48
C GLU A 29 -28.95 -19.20 -4.86
N LEU A 30 -28.41 -19.41 -3.65
CA LEU A 30 -27.59 -18.42 -2.96
C LEU A 30 -26.33 -18.09 -3.77
N ARG A 31 -25.66 -19.12 -4.32
CA ARG A 31 -24.48 -18.92 -5.17
C ARG A 31 -24.82 -18.11 -6.42
N LYS A 32 -25.94 -18.41 -7.08
CA LYS A 32 -26.44 -17.67 -8.24
C LYS A 32 -26.74 -16.20 -7.91
N GLN A 33 -27.31 -15.94 -6.73
CA GLN A 33 -27.57 -14.56 -6.27
C GLN A 33 -26.27 -13.81 -5.97
N MET A 34 -25.31 -14.44 -5.28
CA MET A 34 -24.01 -13.84 -4.98
C MET A 34 -23.20 -13.56 -6.25
N GLU A 35 -23.28 -14.43 -7.26
CA GLU A 35 -22.61 -14.21 -8.54
C GLU A 35 -23.20 -13.03 -9.33
N LYS A 36 -24.50 -12.74 -9.14
CA LYS A 36 -25.17 -11.55 -9.68
C LYS A 36 -24.70 -10.27 -9.00
N LEU A 37 -24.28 -10.35 -7.74
CA LEU A 37 -23.68 -9.24 -6.98
C LEU A 37 -22.21 -9.04 -7.41
N LYS A 38 -21.99 -8.63 -8.67
CA LYS A 38 -20.64 -8.23 -9.10
C LYS A 38 -20.30 -6.85 -8.52
N PRO A 39 -19.07 -6.64 -8.02
CA PRO A 39 -18.60 -5.32 -7.66
C PRO A 39 -18.78 -4.37 -8.85
N VAL A 40 -19.42 -3.23 -8.62
CA VAL A 40 -19.55 -2.17 -9.63
C VAL A 40 -18.14 -1.76 -10.04
N LYS A 41 -17.88 -1.65 -11.34
CA LYS A 41 -16.61 -1.12 -11.85
C LYS A 41 -16.41 0.27 -11.26
N ASN A 42 -15.50 0.37 -10.29
CA ASN A 42 -15.06 1.64 -9.75
C ASN A 42 -14.59 2.52 -10.92
N ARG A 43 -15.08 3.76 -10.97
CA ARG A 43 -14.72 4.77 -11.98
C ARG A 43 -13.19 4.79 -12.08
N CYS A 44 -12.67 4.56 -13.29
CA CYS A 44 -11.24 4.34 -13.56
C CYS A 44 -10.35 5.22 -12.70
N LYS A 45 -9.35 4.60 -12.06
CA LYS A 45 -8.26 5.27 -11.36
C LYS A 45 -7.79 6.43 -12.23
N ARG A 46 -7.90 7.66 -11.71
CA ARG A 46 -7.26 8.85 -12.30
C ARG A 46 -5.89 8.40 -12.80
N LYS A 47 -5.55 8.64 -14.07
CA LYS A 47 -4.17 8.57 -14.53
C LYS A 47 -3.42 9.60 -13.71
N GLN A 48 -2.91 9.19 -12.56
CA GLN A 48 -2.08 10.03 -11.73
C GLN A 48 -0.82 10.22 -12.58
N ASN A 49 -0.65 11.44 -13.10
CA ASN A 49 0.64 11.84 -13.64
C ASN A 49 1.58 11.85 -12.44
N ILE A 50 2.25 10.73 -12.21
CA ILE A 50 3.22 10.58 -11.14
C ILE A 50 4.34 11.56 -11.48
N PHE A 51 4.48 12.59 -10.66
CA PHE A 51 5.51 13.58 -10.83
C PHE A 51 6.86 12.91 -10.60
N PHE A 52 7.66 12.84 -11.66
CA PHE A 52 9.00 12.26 -11.62
C PHE A 52 10.03 13.38 -11.75
N HIS A 53 10.86 13.57 -10.74
CA HIS A 53 11.95 14.54 -10.79
C HIS A 53 12.97 14.12 -11.85
N LYS A 54 13.07 14.89 -12.94
CA LYS A 54 14.00 14.62 -14.05
C LYS A 54 15.45 14.48 -13.57
N ASP A 55 15.82 15.26 -12.57
CA ASP A 55 17.19 15.30 -12.06
C ASP A 55 17.63 13.98 -11.43
N LEU A 56 16.71 13.14 -10.93
CA LEU A 56 17.03 11.83 -10.35
C LEU A 56 17.76 10.90 -11.34
N LYS A 57 17.53 11.09 -12.65
CA LYS A 57 18.22 10.35 -13.70
C LYS A 57 19.71 10.68 -13.80
N LEU A 58 20.17 11.81 -13.26
CA LEU A 58 21.55 12.28 -13.38
C LEU A 58 22.28 12.35 -12.02
N CYS A 59 21.61 12.10 -10.89
CA CYS A 59 22.20 12.25 -9.56
C CYS A 59 23.23 11.17 -9.23
N SER A 60 24.37 11.54 -8.64
CA SER A 60 25.27 10.57 -7.99
C SER A 60 24.77 10.17 -6.60
N HIS A 61 24.21 11.13 -5.85
CA HIS A 61 23.76 10.94 -4.48
C HIS A 61 22.29 11.34 -4.29
N VAL A 62 21.62 10.66 -3.36
CA VAL A 62 20.17 10.81 -3.12
C VAL A 62 19.86 10.67 -1.64
N PHE A 63 18.94 11.51 -1.17
CA PHE A 63 18.33 11.42 0.16
C PHE A 63 17.13 10.48 0.15
N VAL A 64 17.00 9.67 1.21
CA VAL A 64 15.91 8.70 1.36
C VAL A 64 14.91 9.17 2.41
N ARG A 65 13.61 9.16 2.08
CA ARG A 65 12.54 9.51 3.01
C ARG A 65 12.36 8.42 4.08
N VAL A 66 12.30 8.84 5.33
CA VAL A 66 12.05 7.98 6.49
C VAL A 66 10.54 7.95 6.77
N ASP A 67 9.87 6.84 6.42
CA ASP A 67 8.41 6.67 6.54
C ASP A 67 7.95 6.08 7.89
N ARG A 68 8.88 5.82 8.82
CA ARG A 68 8.52 5.39 10.19
C ARG A 68 8.01 6.56 11.04
N VAL A 69 7.36 6.25 12.16
CA VAL A 69 7.04 7.25 13.20
C VAL A 69 8.33 7.90 13.67
N LYS A 70 8.40 9.23 13.50
CA LYS A 70 9.60 10.02 13.77
C LYS A 70 9.63 10.45 15.23
N LYS A 71 10.84 10.59 15.78
CA LYS A 71 11.04 11.30 17.04
C LYS A 71 10.91 12.81 16.80
N ALA A 72 10.63 13.56 17.87
CA ALA A 72 10.64 15.03 17.79
C ALA A 72 12.01 15.49 17.25
N LEU A 73 11.99 16.43 16.30
CA LEU A 73 13.18 17.02 15.65
C LEU A 73 14.02 16.05 14.79
N GLU A 74 13.52 14.85 14.45
CA GLU A 74 14.21 13.95 13.51
C GLU A 74 13.99 14.40 12.05
N SER A 75 15.07 14.42 11.24
CA SER A 75 14.98 14.86 9.85
C SER A 75 14.08 13.90 9.03
N PRO A 76 13.21 14.42 8.14
CA PRO A 76 12.33 13.57 7.33
C PRO A 76 13.05 12.69 6.32
N TYR A 77 14.28 13.05 5.99
CA TYR A 77 15.15 12.36 5.05
C TYR A 77 16.47 12.02 5.75
N GLU A 78 17.01 10.87 5.40
CA GLU A 78 18.32 10.41 5.84
C GLU A 78 19.30 10.53 4.68
N GLY A 79 20.51 11.03 4.99
CA GLY A 79 21.79 10.91 4.28
C GLY A 79 21.83 11.10 2.75
N PRO A 80 22.86 11.73 2.18
CA PRO A 80 23.14 11.55 0.77
C PRO A 80 23.77 10.15 0.58
N PHE A 81 22.99 9.21 0.07
CA PHE A 81 23.48 7.86 -0.24
C PHE A 81 23.93 7.78 -1.72
N PRO A 82 25.05 7.11 -2.00
CA PRO A 82 25.51 6.91 -3.37
C PRO A 82 24.61 5.89 -4.10
N LEU A 83 24.29 6.21 -5.35
CA LEU A 83 23.56 5.34 -6.27
C LEU A 83 24.46 4.28 -6.87
N VAL A 84 24.01 3.02 -6.84
CA VAL A 84 24.68 1.88 -7.48
C VAL A 84 24.03 1.55 -8.82
N ALA A 85 22.69 1.46 -8.85
CA ALA A 85 21.94 1.13 -10.05
C ALA A 85 20.61 1.92 -10.11
N ARG A 86 20.14 2.17 -11.33
CA ARG A 86 18.90 2.92 -11.59
C ARG A 86 17.93 2.07 -12.42
N ASN A 87 16.72 1.86 -11.91
CA ASN A 87 15.59 1.30 -12.66
C ASN A 87 14.42 2.29 -12.70
N ASP A 88 13.42 2.04 -13.55
CA ASP A 88 12.29 2.96 -13.75
C ASP A 88 11.46 3.20 -12.47
N LYS A 89 11.28 2.17 -11.63
CA LYS A 89 10.45 2.23 -10.41
C LYS A 89 11.23 2.33 -9.10
N TYR A 90 12.47 1.86 -9.07
CA TYR A 90 13.29 1.79 -7.86
C TYR A 90 14.77 1.95 -8.20
N TYR A 91 15.52 2.55 -7.29
CA TYR A 91 16.97 2.67 -7.39
C TYR A 91 17.65 1.82 -6.33
N THR A 92 18.85 1.35 -6.62
CA THR A 92 19.70 0.61 -5.69
C THR A 92 20.72 1.58 -5.09
N LEU A 93 20.66 1.74 -3.77
CA LEU A 93 21.54 2.62 -3.00
C LEU A 93 22.50 1.80 -2.13
N LYS A 94 23.72 2.30 -1.94
CA LYS A 94 24.67 1.69 -1.00
C LYS A 94 24.53 2.34 0.37
N ILE A 95 23.80 1.69 1.26
CA ILE A 95 23.53 2.16 2.63
C ILE A 95 24.30 1.27 3.60
N LYS A 96 25.23 1.85 4.37
CA LYS A 96 26.04 1.12 5.36
C LYS A 96 26.74 -0.13 4.78
N GLY A 97 27.23 -0.02 3.54
CA GLY A 97 27.92 -1.10 2.83
C GLY A 97 27.00 -2.18 2.23
N LYS A 98 25.68 -2.05 2.35
CA LYS A 98 24.70 -2.96 1.76
C LYS A 98 23.95 -2.27 0.63
N ASP A 99 23.64 -3.06 -0.40
CA ASP A 99 22.84 -2.59 -1.53
C ASP A 99 21.35 -2.75 -1.20
N ILE A 100 20.63 -1.64 -1.18
CA ILE A 100 19.21 -1.59 -0.79
C ILE A 100 18.41 -0.98 -1.93
N ASN A 101 17.30 -1.64 -2.28
CA ASN A 101 16.36 -1.15 -3.29
C ASN A 101 15.33 -0.20 -2.66
N VAL A 102 15.23 1.02 -3.18
CA VAL A 102 14.33 2.07 -2.71
C VAL A 102 13.49 2.57 -3.88
N SER A 103 12.17 2.65 -3.69
CA SER A 103 11.24 3.21 -4.68
C SER A 103 11.53 4.68 -4.94
N VAL A 104 11.35 5.12 -6.19
CA VAL A 104 11.64 6.51 -6.58
C VAL A 104 10.79 7.54 -5.83
N ASP A 105 9.58 7.18 -5.39
CA ASP A 105 8.71 8.06 -4.58
C ASP A 105 9.34 8.49 -3.24
N ARG A 106 10.29 7.71 -2.72
CA ARG A 106 10.97 7.99 -1.45
C ARG A 106 12.31 8.69 -1.63
N LEU A 107 12.65 9.08 -2.85
CA LEU A 107 13.96 9.61 -3.21
C LEU A 107 13.91 11.11 -3.50
N LYS A 108 14.90 11.83 -2.99
CA LYS A 108 15.14 13.25 -3.31
C LYS A 108 16.59 13.44 -3.71
N LYS A 109 16.86 14.14 -4.81
CA LYS A 109 18.24 14.46 -5.24
C LYS A 109 19.02 15.12 -4.11
N ALA A 110 20.27 14.68 -3.92
CA ALA A 110 21.24 15.44 -3.15
C ALA A 110 22.02 16.37 -4.10
N TYR A 111 22.03 17.66 -3.80
CA TYR A 111 22.91 18.62 -4.44
C TYR A 111 24.14 18.73 -3.56
N LEU A 112 25.24 18.13 -4.01
CA LEU A 112 26.55 18.28 -3.38
C LEU A 112 27.29 19.38 -4.14
N LEU A 113 27.91 20.30 -3.40
CA LEU A 113 28.84 21.26 -4.00
C LEU A 113 30.04 20.44 -4.48
N ASP A 114 30.29 20.47 -5.78
CA ASP A 114 31.56 20.00 -6.31
C ASP A 114 32.59 21.02 -5.83
N SER A 115 33.53 20.62 -4.99
CA SER A 115 34.67 21.45 -4.60
C SER A 115 35.63 21.49 -5.79
N GLY A 116 35.20 22.11 -6.89
CA GLY A 116 36.09 22.56 -7.94
C GLY A 116 36.92 23.69 -7.36
N GLU A 117 38.22 23.44 -7.20
CA GLU A 117 39.23 24.49 -7.06
C GLU A 117 39.18 25.33 -8.35
N ASP A 118 38.32 26.33 -8.38
CA ASP A 118 38.37 27.39 -9.37
C ASP A 118 39.53 28.33 -8.95
N ASP A 119 40.76 27.96 -9.37
CA ASP A 119 41.93 28.83 -9.30
C ASP A 119 41.65 30.10 -10.12
N PHE A 120 41.72 31.25 -9.43
CA PHE A 120 41.60 32.60 -9.99
C PHE A 120 42.84 33.03 -10.77
#